data_AF-A0A420D396-F1
#
_entry.id   AF-A0A420D396-F1
#
_cell.length_a   1.000
_cell.length_b   1.000
_cell.length_c   1.000
_cell.angle_alpha   90.00
_cell.angle_beta   90.00
_cell.angle_gamma   90.00
#
_symmetry.space_group_name_H-M   'P 1'
#
loop_
_entity.id
_entity.type
_entity.pdbx_description
1 polymer ?
#
loop_
_entity_poly.entity_id
_entity_poly.type
_entity_poly.pdbx_seq_one_letter_code
_entity_poly.pdbx_strand_id
1 'polypeptide(L)'
;MADKFIEKILHEHSEVKSVSWLSENVVEIARKKYAPFQAAILKVKLVETEHIAPYLNSEVSLIVNFPKAGRWTGAAIELCESHGKAWGQWGVLMRAINSDSPETTENPEIAFSIRALRQHSRVLAVNFLSDHLLLVHHKNGERLRVALVYEYDLTGDDVRNAWDKLGQFDILLKTNPNGVILPEAREVSERLEAKVFEIGDTLGYLARGKF
;
A
#
# COMPACT_ATOMS: atom_id res chain seq x y z
N MET A 1 -11.60 -20.67 13.24
CA MET A 1 -12.19 -20.24 14.54
C MET A 1 -12.22 -18.73 14.54
N ALA A 2 -13.28 -18.07 15.01
CA ALA A 2 -13.35 -16.60 15.04
C ALA A 2 -12.18 -15.99 15.83
N ASP A 3 -11.51 -14.98 15.27
CA ASP A 3 -10.45 -14.26 15.96
C ASP A 3 -11.06 -13.21 16.88
N LYS A 4 -11.08 -13.53 18.18
CA LYS A 4 -11.64 -12.67 19.24
C LYS A 4 -10.95 -11.32 19.35
N PHE A 5 -9.67 -11.21 18.99
CA PHE A 5 -8.94 -9.96 19.06
C PHE A 5 -9.36 -9.02 17.93
N ILE A 6 -9.42 -9.52 16.70
CA ILE A 6 -9.90 -8.76 15.53
C ILE A 6 -11.36 -8.36 15.72
N GLU A 7 -12.21 -9.29 16.18
CA GLU A 7 -13.62 -9.04 16.44
C GLU A 7 -13.82 -7.92 17.46
N LYS A 8 -13.04 -7.91 18.55
CA LYS A 8 -13.05 -6.84 19.54
C LYS A 8 -12.71 -5.48 18.91
N ILE A 9 -11.64 -5.39 18.12
CA ILE A 9 -11.24 -4.14 17.46
C ILE A 9 -12.33 -3.62 16.52
N LEU A 10 -12.95 -4.52 15.75
CA LEU A 10 -14.05 -4.15 14.85
C LEU A 10 -15.27 -3.64 15.62
N HIS A 11 -15.63 -4.24 16.75
CA HIS A 11 -16.73 -3.76 17.59
C HIS A 11 -16.47 -2.41 18.25
N GLU A 12 -15.21 -2.06 18.51
CA GLU A 12 -14.83 -0.75 19.06
C GLU A 12 -14.96 0.38 18.02
N HIS A 13 -15.03 0.07 16.73
CA HIS A 13 -15.19 1.07 15.68
C HIS A 13 -16.61 1.66 15.67
N SER A 14 -16.74 2.98 15.78
CA SER A 14 -18.02 3.68 15.97
C SER A 14 -19.05 3.40 14.88
N GLU A 15 -18.62 3.19 13.63
CA GLU A 15 -19.51 2.94 12.49
C GLU A 15 -19.91 1.46 12.28
N VAL A 16 -19.39 0.54 13.10
CA VAL A 16 -19.75 -0.88 13.02
C VAL A 16 -21.01 -1.13 13.84
N LYS A 17 -21.99 -1.79 13.24
CA LYS A 17 -23.24 -2.21 13.89
C LYS A 17 -23.11 -3.64 14.45
N SER A 18 -22.56 -4.55 13.66
CA SER A 18 -22.29 -5.94 14.07
C SER A 18 -21.24 -6.56 13.18
N VAL A 19 -20.64 -7.64 13.66
CA VAL A 19 -19.59 -8.41 12.98
C VAL A 19 -20.01 -9.88 12.99
N SER A 20 -19.87 -10.56 11.86
CA SER A 20 -20.17 -11.99 11.75
C SER A 20 -19.07 -12.69 10.94
N TRP A 21 -18.46 -13.73 11.51
CA TRP A 21 -17.47 -14.53 10.80
C TRP A 21 -18.16 -15.55 9.91
N LEU A 22 -17.97 -15.44 8.59
CA LEU A 22 -18.51 -16.37 7.61
C LEU A 22 -17.58 -17.58 7.39
N SER A 23 -16.29 -17.39 7.63
CA SER A 23 -15.28 -18.45 7.62
C SER A 23 -14.12 -18.08 8.56
N GLU A 24 -13.00 -18.81 8.50
CA GLU A 24 -11.81 -18.49 9.29
C GLU A 24 -11.21 -17.12 8.96
N ASN A 25 -11.26 -16.71 7.69
CA ASN A 25 -10.62 -15.48 7.22
C ASN A 25 -11.62 -14.45 6.68
N VAL A 26 -12.90 -14.81 6.51
CA VAL A 26 -13.91 -13.90 5.97
C VAL A 26 -14.84 -13.42 7.07
N VAL A 27 -14.95 -12.10 7.17
CA VAL A 27 -15.84 -11.41 8.09
C VAL A 27 -16.82 -10.55 7.32
N GLU A 28 -18.10 -10.64 7.69
CA GLU A 28 -19.13 -9.71 7.28
C GLU A 28 -19.25 -8.59 8.32
N ILE A 29 -19.18 -7.35 7.85
CA ILE A 29 -19.24 -6.15 8.68
C ILE A 29 -20.52 -5.40 8.33
N ALA A 30 -21.49 -5.46 9.23
CA ALA A 30 -22.67 -4.61 9.12
C ALA A 30 -22.34 -3.22 9.66
N ARG A 31 -22.65 -2.19 8.88
CA ARG A 31 -22.32 -0.81 9.19
C ARG A 31 -23.57 -0.03 9.58
N LYS A 32 -23.37 1.07 10.31
CA LYS A 32 -24.46 1.97 10.71
C LYS A 32 -24.96 2.82 9.55
N LYS A 33 -24.05 3.34 8.73
CA LYS A 33 -24.34 4.31 7.66
C LYS A 33 -24.53 3.68 6.28
N TYR A 34 -23.71 2.69 5.93
CA TYR A 34 -23.66 2.10 4.58
C TYR A 34 -24.09 0.62 4.61
N ALA A 35 -24.28 0.01 3.44
CA ALA A 35 -24.61 -1.41 3.30
C ALA A 35 -23.56 -2.32 3.96
N PRO A 36 -23.88 -3.53 4.42
CA PRO A 36 -22.86 -4.48 4.88
C PRO A 36 -21.88 -4.84 3.76
N PHE A 37 -20.67 -5.27 4.11
CA PHE A 37 -19.70 -5.81 3.15
C PHE A 37 -18.86 -6.92 3.78
N GLN A 38 -18.22 -7.72 2.93
CA GLN A 38 -17.33 -8.80 3.37
C GLN A 38 -15.87 -8.41 3.18
N ALA A 39 -15.04 -8.71 4.17
CA ALA A 39 -13.59 -8.57 4.10
C ALA A 39 -12.91 -9.91 4.34
N ALA A 40 -11.86 -10.18 3.56
CA ALA A 40 -10.92 -11.24 3.88
C ALA A 40 -9.76 -10.65 4.70
N ILE A 41 -9.43 -11.29 5.82
CA ILE A 41 -8.36 -10.86 6.72
C ILE A 41 -7.30 -11.97 6.77
N LEU A 42 -6.15 -11.68 6.19
CA LEU A 42 -4.98 -12.56 6.17
C LEU A 42 -4.07 -12.28 7.36
N LYS A 43 -3.28 -13.30 7.73
CA LYS A 43 -2.26 -13.23 8.79
C LYS A 43 -0.95 -13.86 8.35
N VAL A 44 -0.43 -13.39 7.23
CA VAL A 44 0.78 -13.96 6.61
C VAL A 44 1.90 -12.93 6.55
N LYS A 45 3.14 -13.40 6.52
CA LYS A 45 4.32 -12.51 6.44
C LYS A 45 4.45 -11.86 5.06
N LEU A 46 4.12 -12.61 4.01
CA LEU A 46 4.14 -12.17 2.62
C LEU A 46 2.85 -12.67 1.96
N VAL A 47 2.06 -11.77 1.40
CA VAL A 47 0.86 -12.08 0.65
C VAL A 47 1.25 -12.33 -0.80
N GLU A 48 0.90 -13.53 -1.26
CA GLU A 48 1.14 -14.04 -2.61
C GLU A 48 -0.19 -14.41 -3.25
N THR A 49 -0.19 -14.70 -4.56
CA THR A 49 -1.39 -14.96 -5.36
C THR A 49 -2.25 -16.10 -4.80
N GLU A 50 -1.62 -17.12 -4.23
CA GLU A 50 -2.27 -18.31 -3.67
C GLU A 50 -3.09 -17.96 -2.43
N HIS A 51 -2.64 -16.97 -1.67
CA HIS A 51 -3.32 -16.51 -0.46
C HIS A 51 -4.62 -15.77 -0.77
N ILE A 52 -4.70 -15.09 -1.92
CA ILE A 52 -5.84 -14.26 -2.30
C ILE A 52 -6.81 -14.96 -3.25
N ALA A 53 -6.34 -15.95 -4.01
CA ALA A 53 -7.12 -16.66 -5.02
C ALA A 53 -8.51 -17.13 -4.54
N PRO A 54 -8.69 -17.65 -3.31
CA PRO A 54 -10.01 -18.07 -2.83
C PRO A 54 -11.07 -16.96 -2.74
N TYR A 55 -10.67 -15.68 -2.72
CA TYR A 55 -11.57 -14.54 -2.51
C TYR A 55 -11.87 -13.73 -3.77
N LEU A 56 -11.17 -13.98 -4.88
CA LEU A 56 -11.27 -13.14 -6.08
C LEU A 56 -12.64 -13.20 -6.74
N ASN A 57 -13.27 -14.37 -6.73
CA ASN A 57 -14.59 -14.61 -7.32
C ASN A 57 -15.71 -14.70 -6.26
N SER A 58 -15.46 -14.21 -5.04
CA SER A 58 -16.45 -14.18 -3.97
C SER A 58 -17.01 -12.77 -3.74
N GLU A 59 -17.98 -12.66 -2.83
CA GLU A 59 -18.59 -11.40 -2.38
C GLU A 59 -17.64 -10.53 -1.52
N VAL A 60 -16.42 -10.99 -1.24
CA VAL A 60 -15.41 -10.21 -0.52
C VAL A 60 -15.11 -8.93 -1.30
N SER A 61 -15.30 -7.77 -0.68
CA SER A 61 -15.04 -6.47 -1.32
C SER A 61 -13.56 -6.08 -1.24
N LEU A 62 -12.87 -6.49 -0.17
CA LEU A 62 -11.45 -6.20 0.03
C LEU A 62 -10.72 -7.29 0.80
N ILE A 63 -9.42 -7.37 0.57
CA ILE A 63 -8.52 -8.33 1.20
C ILE A 63 -7.42 -7.57 1.93
N VAL A 64 -7.33 -7.71 3.25
CA VAL A 64 -6.31 -7.04 4.05
C VAL A 64 -5.40 -8.03 4.74
N ASN A 65 -4.14 -7.63 4.94
CA ASN A 65 -3.23 -8.36 5.81
C ASN A 65 -3.17 -7.66 7.17
N PHE A 66 -3.29 -8.45 8.25
CA PHE A 66 -3.33 -7.94 9.61
C PHE A 66 -1.95 -7.61 10.21
N PRO A 67 -0.88 -8.41 10.00
CA PRO A 67 0.42 -8.15 10.61
C PRO A 67 1.03 -6.86 10.10
N LYS A 68 1.45 -5.96 11.01
CA LYS A 68 2.07 -4.66 10.66
C LYS A 68 3.31 -4.79 9.77
N ALA A 69 4.12 -5.83 9.98
CA ALA A 69 5.32 -6.11 9.18
C ALA A 69 5.03 -7.02 7.95
N GLY A 70 3.76 -7.33 7.69
CA GLY A 70 3.33 -8.10 6.55
C GLY A 70 3.52 -7.32 5.25
N ARG A 71 3.88 -8.01 4.17
CA ARG A 71 4.11 -7.39 2.85
C ARG A 71 3.22 -8.02 1.79
N TRP A 72 3.07 -7.35 0.66
CA TRP A 72 2.40 -7.89 -0.52
C TRP A 72 3.38 -8.00 -1.68
N THR A 73 3.25 -9.07 -2.47
CA THR A 73 3.90 -9.16 -3.78
C THR A 73 3.15 -8.30 -4.80
N GLY A 74 3.87 -7.77 -5.79
CA GLY A 74 3.27 -7.05 -6.92
C GLY A 74 2.22 -7.88 -7.66
N ALA A 75 2.47 -9.18 -7.84
CA ALA A 75 1.53 -10.09 -8.50
C ALA A 75 0.21 -10.25 -7.74
N ALA A 76 0.25 -10.35 -6.40
CA ALA A 76 -0.97 -10.40 -5.59
C ALA A 76 -1.76 -9.08 -5.69
N ILE A 77 -1.07 -7.94 -5.70
CA ILE A 77 -1.68 -6.62 -5.84
C ILE A 77 -2.39 -6.50 -7.20
N GLU A 78 -1.69 -6.80 -8.29
CA GLU A 78 -2.24 -6.74 -9.65
C GLU A 78 -3.45 -7.67 -9.81
N LEU A 79 -3.41 -8.85 -9.19
CA LEU A 79 -4.51 -9.80 -9.22
C LEU A 79 -5.74 -9.28 -8.45
N CYS A 80 -5.56 -8.60 -7.31
CA CYS A 80 -6.66 -7.90 -6.63
C CYS A 80 -7.23 -6.77 -7.49
N GLU A 81 -6.37 -5.90 -8.05
CA GLU A 81 -6.79 -4.75 -8.86
C GLU A 81 -7.56 -5.19 -10.11
N SER A 82 -7.14 -6.25 -10.79
CA SER A 82 -7.82 -6.80 -11.97
C SER A 82 -9.20 -7.42 -11.68
N HIS A 83 -9.46 -7.82 -10.43
CA HIS A 83 -10.76 -8.34 -9.98
C HIS A 83 -11.62 -7.28 -9.27
N GLY A 84 -11.19 -6.01 -9.29
CA GLY A 84 -11.92 -4.92 -8.65
C GLY A 84 -12.01 -5.08 -7.13
N LYS A 85 -10.97 -5.67 -6.50
CA LYS A 85 -10.90 -5.87 -5.05
C LYS A 85 -9.92 -4.87 -4.45
N ALA A 86 -10.32 -4.18 -3.39
CA ALA A 86 -9.39 -3.37 -2.61
C ALA A 86 -8.42 -4.28 -1.84
N TRP A 87 -7.23 -3.75 -1.58
CA TRP A 87 -6.17 -4.50 -0.92
C TRP A 87 -5.34 -3.60 0.02
N GLY A 88 -4.62 -4.22 0.96
CA GLY A 88 -3.62 -3.52 1.75
C GLY A 88 -3.47 -4.06 3.16
N GLN A 89 -3.09 -3.16 4.07
CA GLN A 89 -2.93 -3.46 5.50
C GLN A 89 -4.23 -3.17 6.26
N TRP A 90 -4.25 -3.47 7.56
CA TRP A 90 -5.39 -3.22 8.45
C TRP A 90 -6.02 -1.82 8.32
N GLY A 91 -5.21 -0.77 8.11
CA GLY A 91 -5.69 0.60 7.94
C GLY A 91 -6.66 0.78 6.74
N VAL A 92 -6.51 -0.03 5.69
CA VAL A 92 -7.44 -0.04 4.55
C VAL A 92 -8.81 -0.53 4.97
N LEU A 93 -8.90 -1.57 5.81
CA LEU A 93 -10.18 -2.04 6.33
C LEU A 93 -10.87 -0.99 7.20
N MET A 94 -10.13 -0.35 8.10
CA MET A 94 -10.68 0.72 8.94
C MET A 94 -11.23 1.87 8.10
N ARG A 95 -10.56 2.21 7.00
CA ARG A 95 -11.05 3.20 6.04
C ARG A 95 -12.28 2.71 5.28
N ALA A 96 -12.30 1.44 4.85
CA ALA A 96 -13.39 0.85 4.07
C ALA A 96 -14.71 0.79 4.84
N ILE A 97 -14.65 0.63 6.17
CA ILE A 97 -15.84 0.73 7.04
C ILE A 97 -16.57 2.07 6.84
N ASN A 98 -15.83 3.15 6.56
CA ASN A 98 -16.36 4.49 6.38
C ASN A 98 -16.62 4.88 4.90
N SER A 99 -16.41 3.96 3.95
CA SER A 99 -16.56 4.19 2.50
C SER A 99 -17.88 3.65 1.97
N ASP A 100 -18.58 4.35 1.08
CA ASP A 100 -19.77 3.79 0.42
C ASP A 100 -19.43 2.58 -0.46
N SER A 101 -18.24 2.61 -1.08
CA SER A 101 -17.67 1.55 -1.92
C SER A 101 -16.39 0.98 -1.29
N PRO A 102 -16.48 -0.05 -0.43
CA PRO A 102 -15.33 -0.69 0.20
C PRO A 102 -14.29 -1.21 -0.79
N GLU A 103 -14.74 -1.77 -1.91
CA GLU A 103 -13.93 -2.39 -2.96
C GLU A 103 -13.01 -1.43 -3.72
N THR A 104 -13.28 -0.12 -3.63
CA THR A 104 -12.42 0.92 -4.21
C THR A 104 -11.56 1.63 -3.17
N THR A 105 -11.51 1.12 -1.92
CA THR A 105 -10.76 1.77 -0.85
C THR A 105 -9.26 1.60 -1.06
N GLU A 106 -8.55 2.71 -1.22
CA GLU A 106 -7.10 2.70 -1.40
C GLU A 106 -6.34 2.89 -0.08
N ASN A 107 -5.09 2.44 -0.05
CA ASN A 107 -4.17 2.70 1.06
C ASN A 107 -3.78 4.20 1.11
N PRO A 108 -4.17 4.93 2.18
CA PRO A 108 -3.91 6.37 2.28
C PRO A 108 -2.42 6.74 2.29
N GLU A 109 -1.56 5.83 2.71
CA GLU A 109 -0.11 6.07 2.80
C GLU A 109 0.54 6.18 1.41
N ILE A 110 -0.04 5.57 0.38
CA ILE A 110 0.60 5.45 -0.95
C ILE A 110 -0.27 5.92 -2.11
N ALA A 111 -1.61 5.95 -1.94
CA ALA A 111 -2.56 6.15 -3.04
C ALA A 111 -2.33 7.48 -3.78
N PHE A 112 -2.08 8.56 -3.05
CA PHE A 112 -1.81 9.87 -3.67
C PHE A 112 -0.56 9.83 -4.55
N SER A 113 0.55 9.32 -4.03
CA SER A 113 1.82 9.21 -4.74
C SER A 113 1.71 8.35 -5.99
N ILE A 114 1.03 7.21 -5.91
CA ILE A 114 0.81 6.32 -7.07
C ILE A 114 -0.02 7.03 -8.14
N ARG A 115 -1.13 7.70 -7.77
CA ARG A 115 -1.93 8.46 -8.73
C ARG A 115 -1.12 9.55 -9.41
N ALA A 116 -0.35 10.32 -8.64
CA ALA A 116 0.50 11.39 -9.17
C ALA A 116 1.53 10.86 -10.18
N LEU A 117 2.17 9.72 -9.89
CA LEU A 117 3.09 9.05 -10.81
C LEU A 117 2.37 8.57 -12.07
N ARG A 118 1.21 7.91 -11.93
CA ARG A 118 0.40 7.40 -13.07
C ARG A 118 -0.10 8.53 -13.97
N GLN A 119 -0.39 9.71 -13.42
CA GLN A 119 -0.86 10.89 -14.16
C GLN A 119 0.29 11.72 -14.78
N HIS A 120 1.55 11.44 -14.43
CA HIS A 120 2.67 12.23 -14.89
C HIS A 120 2.93 12.02 -16.40
N SER A 121 3.03 13.12 -17.15
CA SER A 121 3.10 13.09 -18.62
C SER A 121 4.33 12.37 -19.20
N ARG A 122 5.37 12.13 -18.39
CA ARG A 122 6.58 11.37 -18.78
C ARG A 122 6.59 9.92 -18.31
N VAL A 123 5.57 9.48 -17.59
CA VAL A 123 5.43 8.09 -17.15
C VAL A 123 4.53 7.34 -18.14
N LEU A 124 4.93 6.13 -18.51
CA LEU A 124 4.17 5.21 -19.37
C LEU A 124 3.37 4.20 -18.55
N ALA A 125 3.95 3.69 -17.47
CA ALA A 125 3.32 2.72 -16.59
C ALA A 125 3.93 2.80 -15.19
N VAL A 126 3.12 2.39 -14.19
CA VAL A 126 3.54 2.22 -12.80
C VAL A 126 3.04 0.86 -12.36
N ASN A 127 3.96 -0.05 -12.10
CA ASN A 127 3.66 -1.42 -11.65
C ASN A 127 4.16 -1.61 -10.22
N PHE A 128 3.48 -2.45 -9.45
CA PHE A 128 3.99 -2.85 -8.13
C PHE A 128 5.01 -3.98 -8.30
N LEU A 129 6.15 -3.85 -7.64
CA LEU A 129 7.06 -4.97 -7.35
C LEU A 129 6.69 -5.57 -5.98
N SER A 130 6.32 -4.70 -5.04
CA SER A 130 5.68 -5.02 -3.76
C SER A 130 4.83 -3.83 -3.32
N ASP A 131 4.09 -3.95 -2.21
CA ASP A 131 3.28 -2.84 -1.64
C ASP A 131 4.05 -1.55 -1.35
N HIS A 132 5.37 -1.62 -1.17
CA HIS A 132 6.24 -0.48 -0.88
C HIS A 132 7.31 -0.23 -1.96
N LEU A 133 7.25 -0.93 -3.10
CA LEU A 133 8.22 -0.76 -4.17
C LEU A 133 7.54 -0.78 -5.53
N LEU A 134 7.71 0.29 -6.28
CA LEU A 134 7.16 0.45 -7.62
C LEU A 134 8.24 0.27 -8.69
N LEU A 135 7.83 -0.18 -9.87
CA LEU A 135 8.55 -0.03 -11.11
C LEU A 135 7.87 1.03 -11.97
N VAL A 136 8.55 2.16 -12.18
CA VAL A 136 8.08 3.27 -12.99
C VAL A 136 8.75 3.22 -14.35
N HIS A 137 7.93 3.07 -15.39
CA HIS A 137 8.38 3.07 -16.78
C HIS A 137 8.36 4.49 -17.32
N HIS A 138 9.52 5.05 -17.63
CA HIS A 138 9.64 6.41 -18.15
C HIS A 138 9.61 6.43 -19.69
N LYS A 139 9.12 7.53 -20.28
CA LYS A 139 8.97 7.70 -21.74
C LYS A 139 10.27 7.64 -22.54
N ASN A 140 11.42 7.86 -21.91
CA ASN A 140 12.73 7.76 -22.55
C ASN A 140 13.28 6.31 -22.60
N GLY A 141 12.54 5.33 -22.09
CA GLY A 141 12.94 3.92 -22.05
C GLY A 141 13.47 3.44 -20.70
N GLU A 142 13.79 4.37 -19.80
CA GLU A 142 14.34 4.07 -18.47
C GLU A 142 13.29 3.47 -17.54
N ARG A 143 13.76 2.65 -16.60
CA ARG A 143 12.93 1.96 -15.61
C ARG A 143 13.46 2.26 -14.23
N LEU A 144 12.65 2.93 -13.42
CA LEU A 144 13.05 3.38 -12.10
C LEU A 144 12.32 2.59 -11.03
N ARG A 145 13.08 2.04 -10.08
CA ARG A 145 12.59 1.42 -8.86
C ARG A 145 12.36 2.50 -7.82
N VAL A 146 11.10 2.71 -7.45
CA VAL A 146 10.70 3.77 -6.51
C VAL A 146 10.20 3.13 -5.22
N ALA A 147 10.99 3.21 -4.17
CA ALA A 147 10.61 2.79 -2.82
C ALA A 147 9.68 3.83 -2.18
N LEU A 148 8.64 3.36 -1.50
CA LEU A 148 7.64 4.20 -0.82
C LEU A 148 7.83 4.08 0.69
N VAL A 149 8.05 5.20 1.38
CA VAL A 149 8.26 5.22 2.83
C VAL A 149 7.33 6.26 3.46
N TYR A 150 6.58 5.87 4.50
CA TYR A 150 5.60 6.72 5.19
C TYR A 150 6.09 7.11 6.59
N GLU A 151 7.25 7.77 6.65
CA GLU A 151 7.80 8.30 7.91
C GLU A 151 7.51 9.79 8.04
N TYR A 152 7.27 10.26 9.27
CA TYR A 152 7.05 11.69 9.54
C TYR A 152 8.32 12.49 9.24
N ASP A 153 9.39 12.23 10.00
CA ASP A 153 10.73 12.71 9.68
C ASP A 153 11.53 11.52 9.16
N LEU A 154 11.98 11.61 7.91
CA LEU A 154 12.73 10.54 7.27
C LEU A 154 14.20 10.65 7.66
N THR A 155 14.70 9.64 8.37
CA THR A 155 16.08 9.55 8.88
C THR A 155 16.98 8.71 7.98
N GLY A 156 18.30 8.75 8.22
CA GLY A 156 19.25 7.87 7.55
C GLY A 156 19.03 6.38 7.85
N ASP A 157 18.54 6.05 9.05
CA ASP A 157 18.24 4.66 9.41
C ASP A 157 17.01 4.13 8.68
N ASP A 158 16.02 4.98 8.41
CA ASP A 158 14.85 4.61 7.60
C ASP A 158 15.26 4.27 6.16
N VAL A 159 16.21 5.03 5.59
CA VAL A 159 16.77 4.74 4.27
C VAL A 159 17.48 3.39 4.25
N ARG A 160 18.33 3.09 5.25
CA ARG A 160 19.01 1.78 5.36
C ARG A 160 18.01 0.65 5.52
N ASN A 161 17.03 0.83 6.39
CA ASN A 161 15.97 -0.15 6.64
C ASN A 161 15.14 -0.42 5.38
N ALA A 162 14.83 0.62 4.59
CA ALA A 162 14.14 0.46 3.33
C ALA A 162 15.01 -0.33 2.32
N TRP A 163 16.30 0.00 2.23
CA TRP A 163 17.25 -0.69 1.35
C TRP A 163 17.38 -2.19 1.70
N ASP A 164 17.55 -2.51 2.97
CA ASP A 164 17.68 -3.90 3.44
C ASP A 164 16.39 -4.70 3.19
N LYS A 165 15.22 -4.06 3.29
CA LYS A 165 13.91 -4.72 3.15
C LYS A 165 13.44 -4.85 1.70
N LEU A 166 13.69 -3.84 0.88
CA LEU A 166 13.16 -3.71 -0.48
C LEU A 166 14.21 -4.02 -1.56
N GLY A 167 15.48 -4.13 -1.15
CA GLY A 167 16.62 -4.20 -2.05
C GLY A 167 16.93 -2.84 -2.68
N GLN A 168 17.78 -2.87 -3.70
CA GLN A 168 18.18 -1.67 -4.43
C GLN A 168 16.97 -0.94 -5.03
N PHE A 169 16.98 0.39 -4.93
CA PHE A 169 16.03 1.29 -5.57
C PHE A 169 16.76 2.54 -6.07
N ASP A 170 16.20 3.20 -7.08
CA ASP A 170 16.77 4.42 -7.67
C ASP A 170 16.27 5.67 -6.93
N ILE A 171 15.03 5.61 -6.44
CA ILE A 171 14.37 6.70 -5.73
C ILE A 171 13.70 6.15 -4.47
N LEU A 172 13.90 6.79 -3.33
CA LEU A 172 13.07 6.67 -2.16
C LEU A 172 12.16 7.89 -2.08
N LEU A 173 10.87 7.64 -2.22
CA LEU A 173 9.82 8.62 -2.12
C LEU A 173 9.24 8.64 -0.71
N LYS A 174 9.44 9.75 0.01
CA LYS A 174 8.72 10.05 1.25
C LYS A 174 7.27 10.37 0.90
N THR A 175 6.36 9.50 1.32
CA THR A 175 4.93 9.56 0.99
C THR A 175 4.10 10.30 2.04
N ASN A 176 4.59 10.41 3.27
CA ASN A 176 3.97 11.25 4.28
C ASN A 176 4.23 12.73 3.94
N PRO A 177 3.18 13.54 3.66
CA PRO A 177 3.35 14.94 3.32
C PRO A 177 3.71 15.82 4.52
N ASN A 178 3.67 15.27 5.74
CA ASN A 178 4.02 15.97 6.97
C ASN A 178 5.43 15.59 7.43
N GLY A 179 6.11 16.51 8.13
CA GLY A 179 7.51 16.36 8.54
C GLY A 179 8.49 16.52 7.38
N VAL A 180 9.77 16.20 7.59
CA VAL A 180 10.85 16.54 6.64
C VAL A 180 11.74 15.37 6.26
N ILE A 181 12.53 15.52 5.20
CA ILE A 181 13.67 14.64 4.91
C ILE A 181 14.89 15.23 5.61
N LEU A 182 15.44 14.50 6.58
CA LEU A 182 16.59 14.96 7.35
C LEU A 182 17.90 14.87 6.54
N PRO A 183 18.92 15.70 6.84
CA PRO A 183 20.18 15.69 6.10
C PRO A 183 20.84 14.32 6.02
N GLU A 184 20.84 13.56 7.11
CA GLU A 184 21.42 12.21 7.16
C GLU A 184 20.73 11.21 6.22
N ALA A 185 19.43 11.38 5.93
CA ALA A 185 18.74 10.55 4.95
C ALA A 185 19.29 10.78 3.55
N ARG A 186 19.62 12.03 3.21
CA ARG A 186 20.22 12.40 1.92
C ARG A 186 21.62 11.81 1.81
N GLU A 187 22.46 12.00 2.84
CA GLU A 187 23.82 11.46 2.87
C GLU A 187 23.85 9.93 2.72
N VAL A 188 22.96 9.21 3.40
CA VAL A 188 22.86 7.75 3.27
C VAL A 188 22.42 7.37 1.87
N SER A 189 21.40 8.02 1.31
CA SER A 189 20.92 7.70 -0.03
C SER A 189 21.97 7.93 -1.12
N GLU A 190 22.77 8.99 -1.01
CA GLU A 190 23.86 9.27 -1.95
C GLU A 190 24.93 8.16 -1.93
N ARG A 191 25.25 7.63 -0.76
CA ARG A 191 26.17 6.48 -0.63
C ARG A 191 25.60 5.17 -1.19
N LEU A 192 24.28 5.05 -1.22
CA LEU A 192 23.56 3.93 -1.83
C LEU A 192 23.25 4.16 -3.32
N GLU A 193 23.76 5.25 -3.90
CA GLU A 193 23.51 5.66 -5.29
C GLU A 193 22.01 5.86 -5.60
N ALA A 194 21.21 6.17 -4.58
CA ALA A 194 19.79 6.44 -4.68
C ALA A 194 19.48 7.92 -4.46
N LYS A 195 18.30 8.37 -4.89
CA LYS A 195 17.77 9.71 -4.59
C LYS A 195 16.68 9.63 -3.52
N VAL A 196 16.62 10.62 -2.64
CA VAL A 196 15.53 10.76 -1.65
C VAL A 196 14.74 12.03 -1.94
N PHE A 197 13.44 11.87 -2.15
CA PHE A 197 12.56 12.94 -2.62
C PHE A 197 11.19 12.90 -1.93
N GLU A 198 10.53 14.06 -1.89
CA GLU A 198 9.08 14.12 -1.76
C GLU A 198 8.43 13.95 -3.14
N ILE A 199 7.10 13.89 -3.18
CA ILE A 199 6.37 13.69 -4.44
C ILE A 199 6.65 14.80 -5.47
N GLY A 200 6.68 16.07 -5.05
CA GLY A 200 6.97 17.19 -5.96
C GLY A 200 8.35 17.10 -6.61
N ASP A 201 9.37 16.79 -5.82
CA ASP A 201 10.74 16.59 -6.29
C ASP A 201 10.85 15.38 -7.23
N THR A 202 10.13 14.30 -6.92
CA THR A 202 10.08 13.10 -7.75
C THR A 202 9.49 13.41 -9.11
N LEU A 203 8.35 14.11 -9.17
CA LEU A 203 7.74 14.54 -10.44
C LEU A 203 8.67 15.48 -11.22
N GLY A 204 9.33 16.41 -10.54
CA GLY A 204 10.33 17.28 -11.14
C GLY A 204 11.53 16.52 -11.72
N TYR A 205 12.00 15.48 -11.04
CA TYR A 205 13.08 14.61 -11.50
C TYR A 205 12.68 13.81 -12.75
N LEU A 206 11.47 13.22 -12.74
CA LEU A 206 10.90 12.55 -13.90
C LEU A 206 10.72 13.52 -15.09
N ALA A 207 10.27 14.76 -14.84
CA ALA A 207 10.11 15.76 -15.90
C ALA A 207 11.43 16.10 -16.61
N ARG A 208 12.55 16.10 -15.88
CA ARG A 208 13.90 16.33 -16.44
C ARG A 208 14.39 15.14 -17.27
N GLY A 209 14.05 13.90 -16.88
CA GLY A 209 14.43 12.68 -17.61
C GLY A 209 15.93 12.44 -17.71
N LYS A 210 16.71 12.99 -16.76
CA LYS A 210 18.17 12.81 -16.63
C LYS A 210 18.40 12.01 -15.36
N PHE A 211 18.61 10.70 -15.52
CA PHE A 211 18.77 9.77 -14.41
C PHE A 211 20.24 9.52 -14.14
#